data_AF-A0AAW4GC67-F1
#
_entry.id   AF-A0AAW4GC67-F1
#
_cell.length_a   1.000
_cell.length_b   1.000
_cell.length_c   1.000
_cell.angle_alpha   90.00
_cell.angle_beta   90.00
_cell.angle_gamma   90.00
#
_symmetry.space_group_name_H-M   'P 1'
#
loop_
_entity.id
_entity.type
_entity.pdbx_description
1 polymer ?
#
loop_
_entity_poly.entity_id
_entity_poly.type
_entity_poly.pdbx_seq_one_letter_code
_entity_poly.pdbx_strand_id
1 'polypeptide(L)'
;MYQLTDQADIIKCTETGTFIPRGHWMWGGYQEWLMAGNVAQPAPPPYAVNSPEHQRVLRGHAWEWMLTHIQARGYDSIESCCSYINSSVQRFAQEAVAMVAWRDAVSIALQRMAIECTDGLQTWEQLKVLLPQPEAFEWPAADAAS
;
A
#
# COMPACT_ATOMS: atom_id res chain seq x y z
N MET A 1 19.00 9.02 18.16
CA MET A 1 17.60 8.90 17.69
C MET A 1 17.04 7.55 18.12
N TYR A 2 15.72 7.39 18.17
CA TYR A 2 15.07 6.16 18.65
C TYR A 2 14.09 5.60 17.62
N GLN A 3 13.94 4.27 17.62
CA GLN A 3 13.00 3.51 16.82
C GLN A 3 12.13 2.64 17.74
N LEU A 4 10.82 2.59 17.48
CA LEU A 4 9.92 1.68 18.17
C LEU A 4 10.20 0.24 17.76
N THR A 5 9.79 -0.74 18.58
CA THR A 5 9.76 -2.14 18.16
C THR A 5 8.32 -2.65 18.11
N ASP A 6 8.17 -3.91 17.72
CA ASP A 6 6.93 -4.67 17.84
C ASP A 6 6.43 -4.80 19.29
N GLN A 7 7.31 -4.55 20.27
CA GLN A 7 7.00 -4.54 21.69
C GLN A 7 6.96 -3.11 22.23
N ALA A 8 5.79 -2.66 22.71
CA ALA A 8 5.60 -1.29 23.19
C ALA A 8 6.55 -0.89 24.35
N ASP A 9 7.04 -1.87 25.12
CA ASP A 9 7.96 -1.65 26.23
C ASP A 9 9.44 -1.82 25.84
N ILE A 10 9.77 -1.93 24.55
CA ILE A 10 11.15 -1.95 24.07
C ILE A 10 11.32 -0.91 22.95
N ILE A 11 12.37 -0.13 23.04
CA ILE A 11 12.79 0.79 21.97
C ILE A 11 14.20 0.44 21.53
N LYS A 12 14.57 0.83 20.31
CA LYS A 12 15.94 0.71 19.80
C LYS A 12 16.57 2.09 19.68
N CYS A 13 17.73 2.28 20.29
CA CYS A 13 18.59 3.42 19.99
C CYS A 13 19.24 3.19 18.63
N THR A 14 18.94 4.04 17.64
CA THR A 14 19.44 3.83 16.26
C THR A 14 20.91 4.19 16.10
N GLU A 15 21.47 5.00 17.00
CA GLU A 15 22.89 5.39 16.97
C GLU A 15 23.80 4.27 17.46
N THR A 16 23.40 3.57 18.52
CA THR A 16 24.20 2.50 19.15
C THR A 16 23.73 1.10 18.77
N GLY A 17 22.54 0.98 18.17
CA GLY A 17 21.89 -0.30 17.89
C GLY A 17 21.31 -1.01 19.12
N THR A 18 21.35 -0.38 20.30
CA THR A 18 20.96 -0.99 21.58
C THR A 18 19.45 -1.05 21.74
N PHE A 19 18.93 -2.20 22.18
CA PHE A 19 17.54 -2.35 22.62
C PHE A 19 17.41 -1.94 24.10
N ILE A 20 16.50 -1.02 24.38
CA ILE A 20 16.29 -0.40 25.68
C ILE A 20 14.88 -0.79 26.14
N PRO A 21 14.75 -1.70 27.13
CA PRO A 21 13.46 -2.02 27.72
C PRO A 21 12.99 -0.90 28.66
N ARG A 22 11.68 -0.84 28.89
CA ARG A 22 11.08 0.09 29.83
C ARG A 22 11.59 -0.12 31.24
N GLY A 23 11.99 0.97 31.90
CA GLY A 23 12.65 0.93 33.22
C GLY A 23 14.18 0.80 33.16
N HIS A 24 14.77 0.61 31.99
CA HIS A 24 16.23 0.70 31.82
C HIS A 24 16.72 2.15 32.03
N TRP A 25 17.93 2.33 32.54
CA TRP A 25 18.48 3.66 32.86
C TRP A 25 18.55 4.60 31.65
N MET A 26 18.70 4.06 30.43
CA MET A 26 18.69 4.83 29.18
C MET A 26 17.28 5.27 28.72
N TRP A 27 16.21 4.74 29.34
CA TRP A 27 14.84 5.07 28.98
C TRP A 27 14.51 6.54 29.27
N GLY A 28 15.12 7.12 30.33
CA GLY A 28 14.95 8.54 30.65
C GLY A 28 15.37 9.46 29.49
N GLY A 29 16.50 9.15 28.83
CA GLY A 29 16.97 9.90 27.67
C GLY A 29 16.02 9.83 26.47
N TYR A 30 15.32 8.70 26.28
CA TYR A 30 14.26 8.60 25.28
C TYR A 30 13.07 9.50 25.60
N GLN A 31 12.64 9.53 26.86
CA GLN A 31 11.52 10.37 27.29
C GLN A 31 11.85 11.86 27.15
N GLU A 32 13.05 12.29 27.56
CA GLU A 32 13.53 13.65 27.37
C GLU A 32 13.57 14.03 25.88
N TRP A 33 14.04 13.10 25.03
CA TRP A 33 14.08 13.31 23.58
C TRP A 33 12.67 13.47 22.97
N LEU A 34 11.68 12.68 23.40
CA LEU A 34 10.29 12.87 23.01
C LEU A 34 9.71 14.20 23.52
N MET A 35 10.00 14.58 24.76
CA MET A 35 9.54 15.84 25.35
C MET A 35 10.10 17.07 24.63
N ALA A 36 11.27 16.94 24.00
CA ALA A 36 11.83 17.96 23.12
C ALA A 36 11.10 18.07 21.76
N GLY A 37 10.02 17.31 21.54
CA GLY A 37 9.18 17.37 20.34
C GLY A 37 9.60 16.42 19.22
N ASN A 38 10.53 15.50 19.48
CA ASN A 38 10.96 14.53 18.47
C ASN A 38 9.98 13.35 18.38
N VAL A 39 9.95 12.68 17.22
CA VAL A 39 9.09 11.52 16.96
C VAL A 39 9.95 10.29 16.69
N ALA A 40 9.73 9.22 17.44
CA ALA A 40 10.42 7.95 17.25
C ALA A 40 10.12 7.38 15.87
N GLN A 41 11.12 6.78 15.23
CA GLN A 41 10.90 6.05 13.99
C GLN A 41 9.94 4.87 14.24
N PRO A 42 9.02 4.57 13.32
CA PRO A 42 8.12 3.44 13.47
C PRO A 42 8.89 2.13 13.53
N ALA A 43 8.28 1.13 14.17
CA ALA A 43 8.82 -0.21 14.17
C ALA A 43 8.98 -0.72 12.73
N PRO A 44 10.08 -1.43 12.42
CA PRO A 44 10.22 -2.04 11.12
C PRO A 44 9.07 -3.05 10.91
N PRO A 45 8.54 -3.17 9.69
CA PRO A 45 7.54 -4.19 9.41
C PRO A 45 8.10 -5.59 9.74
N PRO A 46 7.23 -6.55 10.12
CA PRO A 46 7.66 -7.89 10.55
C PRO A 46 8.19 -8.76 9.38
N TYR A 47 8.28 -8.21 8.18
CA TYR A 47 8.79 -8.85 6.98
C TYR A 47 10.02 -8.11 6.47
N ALA A 48 10.96 -8.85 5.89
CA ALA A 48 12.09 -8.24 5.21
C ALA A 48 11.60 -7.44 3.98
N VAL A 49 12.26 -6.32 3.71
CA VAL A 49 12.04 -5.58 2.46
C VAL A 49 12.30 -6.53 1.29
N ASN A 50 11.42 -6.49 0.30
CA ASN A 50 11.41 -7.38 -0.88
C ASN A 50 11.17 -8.88 -0.59
N SER A 51 10.72 -9.26 0.61
CA SER A 51 10.29 -10.64 0.87
C SER A 51 8.97 -10.99 0.14
N PRO A 52 8.65 -12.28 -0.04
CA PRO A 52 7.36 -12.71 -0.57
C PRO A 52 6.16 -12.17 0.23
N GLU A 53 6.30 -12.01 1.54
CA GLU A 53 5.31 -11.39 2.43
C GLU A 53 5.15 -9.90 2.14
N HIS A 54 6.26 -9.16 1.98
CA HIS A 54 6.21 -7.76 1.56
C HIS A 54 5.43 -7.60 0.25
N GLN A 55 5.75 -8.42 -0.75
CA GLN A 55 5.07 -8.41 -2.03
C GLN A 55 3.58 -8.78 -1.91
N ARG A 56 3.22 -9.70 -1.00
CA ARG A 56 1.82 -10.05 -0.73
C ARG A 56 1.06 -8.86 -0.14
N VAL A 57 1.65 -8.13 0.79
CA VAL A 57 1.07 -6.91 1.39
C VAL A 57 0.86 -5.83 0.32
N LEU A 58 1.86 -5.58 -0.54
CA LEU A 58 1.74 -4.60 -1.63
C LEU A 58 0.65 -4.97 -2.64
N ARG A 59 0.51 -6.26 -2.98
CA ARG A 59 -0.60 -6.73 -3.82
C ARG A 59 -1.97 -6.53 -3.15
N GLY A 60 -2.05 -6.73 -1.83
CA GLY A 60 -3.26 -6.46 -1.05
C GLY A 60 -3.68 -5.00 -1.13
N HIS A 61 -2.75 -4.07 -0.88
CA HIS A 61 -3.05 -2.64 -1.01
C HIS A 61 -3.42 -2.21 -2.43
N ALA A 62 -2.80 -2.79 -3.45
CA ALA A 62 -3.19 -2.55 -4.84
C ALA A 62 -4.62 -3.02 -5.13
N TRP A 63 -5.00 -4.17 -4.57
CA TRP A 63 -6.37 -4.68 -4.66
C TRP A 63 -7.38 -3.76 -3.97
N GLU A 64 -7.11 -3.34 -2.74
CA GLU A 64 -7.95 -2.40 -1.99
C GLU A 64 -8.11 -1.06 -2.71
N TRP A 65 -7.04 -0.57 -3.32
CA TRP A 65 -7.08 0.65 -4.11
C TRP A 65 -7.98 0.52 -5.35
N MET A 66 -7.83 -0.57 -6.12
CA MET A 66 -8.70 -0.84 -7.26
C MET A 66 -10.17 -1.02 -6.83
N LEU A 67 -10.40 -1.71 -5.71
CA LEU A 67 -11.73 -1.89 -5.12
C LEU A 67 -12.36 -0.55 -4.73
N THR A 68 -11.59 0.37 -4.14
CA THR A 68 -12.10 1.70 -3.80
C THR A 68 -12.55 2.47 -5.06
N HIS A 69 -11.78 2.34 -6.15
CA HIS A 69 -12.11 3.01 -7.41
C HIS A 69 -13.43 2.51 -8.02
N ILE A 70 -13.65 1.19 -8.06
CA ILE A 70 -14.90 0.64 -8.64
C ILE A 70 -16.11 0.80 -7.71
N GLN A 71 -15.91 0.85 -6.39
CA GLN A 71 -16.97 1.16 -5.42
C GLN A 71 -17.52 2.57 -5.65
N ALA A 72 -16.66 3.54 -5.97
CA ALA A 72 -17.08 4.88 -6.36
C ALA A 72 -17.93 4.89 -7.65
N ARG A 73 -17.88 3.84 -8.47
CA ARG A 73 -18.68 3.64 -9.67
C ARG A 73 -19.94 2.80 -9.45
N GLY A 74 -20.18 2.35 -8.21
CA GLY A 74 -21.37 1.58 -7.83
C GLY A 74 -21.23 0.06 -7.88
N TYR A 75 -20.01 -0.47 -7.95
CA TYR A 75 -19.77 -1.91 -7.90
C TYR A 75 -19.35 -2.39 -6.51
N ASP A 76 -19.86 -3.56 -6.09
CA ASP A 76 -19.51 -4.14 -4.79
C ASP A 76 -18.12 -4.80 -4.78
N SER A 77 -17.70 -5.35 -5.92
CA SER A 77 -16.41 -6.05 -6.08
C SER A 77 -15.84 -5.95 -7.49
N ILE A 78 -14.52 -6.20 -7.61
CA ILE A 78 -13.82 -6.16 -8.90
C ILE A 78 -14.37 -7.23 -9.84
N GLU A 79 -14.68 -8.40 -9.30
CA GLU A 79 -15.29 -9.51 -10.02
C GLU A 79 -16.67 -9.14 -10.57
N SER A 80 -17.48 -8.41 -9.80
CA SER A 80 -18.78 -7.91 -10.25
C SER A 80 -18.63 -7.02 -11.47
N CYS A 81 -17.74 -6.01 -11.42
CA CYS A 81 -17.45 -5.15 -12.57
C CYS A 81 -16.97 -5.97 -13.79
N CYS A 82 -15.96 -6.83 -13.61
CA CYS A 82 -15.39 -7.65 -14.68
C CYS A 82 -16.40 -8.62 -15.31
N SER A 83 -17.41 -9.09 -14.56
CA SER A 83 -18.42 -10.02 -15.08
C SER A 83 -19.27 -9.44 -16.21
N TYR A 84 -19.35 -8.10 -16.31
CA TYR A 84 -20.12 -7.40 -17.35
C TYR A 84 -19.42 -7.32 -18.70
N ILE A 85 -18.25 -7.95 -18.89
CA ILE A 85 -17.48 -7.86 -20.14
C ILE A 85 -18.26 -8.25 -21.40
N ASN A 86 -19.25 -9.15 -21.26
CA ASN A 86 -20.15 -9.59 -22.33
C ASN A 86 -21.57 -9.02 -22.21
N SER A 87 -21.77 -7.95 -21.42
CA SER A 87 -23.06 -7.30 -21.26
C SER A 87 -23.54 -6.68 -22.56
N SER A 88 -24.85 -6.73 -22.82
CA SER A 88 -25.47 -5.98 -23.93
C SER A 88 -25.56 -4.48 -23.65
N VAL A 89 -25.39 -4.06 -22.39
CA VAL A 89 -25.31 -2.65 -22.01
C VAL A 89 -23.88 -2.17 -22.24
N GLN A 90 -23.71 -1.35 -23.28
CA GLN A 90 -22.40 -0.88 -23.75
C GLN A 90 -21.55 -0.24 -22.64
N ARG A 91 -22.16 0.57 -21.76
CA ARG A 91 -21.48 1.19 -20.62
C ARG A 91 -20.82 0.15 -19.72
N PHE A 92 -21.58 -0.85 -19.25
CA PHE A 92 -21.05 -1.87 -18.34
C PHE A 92 -19.99 -2.76 -19.01
N ALA A 93 -20.15 -3.05 -20.30
CA ALA A 93 -19.13 -3.77 -21.06
C ALA A 93 -17.82 -2.96 -21.15
N GLN A 94 -17.91 -1.65 -21.41
CA GLN A 94 -16.74 -0.77 -21.45
C GLN A 94 -16.08 -0.61 -20.07
N GLU A 95 -16.85 -0.45 -18.99
CA GLU A 95 -16.32 -0.42 -17.61
C GLU A 95 -15.58 -1.72 -17.28
N ALA A 96 -16.14 -2.88 -17.64
CA ALA A 96 -15.50 -4.17 -17.42
C ALA A 96 -14.19 -4.32 -18.21
N VAL A 97 -14.16 -3.89 -19.48
CA VAL A 97 -12.94 -3.90 -20.31
C VAL A 97 -11.86 -3.01 -19.71
N ALA A 98 -12.21 -1.78 -19.30
CA ALA A 98 -11.27 -0.86 -18.66
C ALA A 98 -10.74 -1.43 -17.33
N MET A 99 -11.61 -2.04 -16.51
CA MET A 99 -11.23 -2.65 -15.24
C MET A 99 -10.27 -3.82 -15.43
N VAL A 100 -10.53 -4.72 -16.39
CA VAL A 100 -9.64 -5.85 -16.70
C VAL A 100 -8.29 -5.34 -17.19
N ALA A 101 -8.28 -4.41 -18.14
CA ALA A 101 -7.05 -3.83 -18.67
C ALA A 101 -6.21 -3.17 -17.57
N TRP A 102 -6.86 -2.42 -16.67
CA TRP A 102 -6.20 -1.76 -15.56
C TRP A 102 -5.64 -2.77 -14.53
N ARG A 103 -6.45 -3.73 -14.10
CA ARG A 103 -6.04 -4.77 -13.15
C ARG A 103 -4.84 -5.56 -13.66
N ASP A 104 -4.84 -5.91 -14.95
CA ASP A 104 -3.77 -6.67 -15.58
C ASP A 104 -2.49 -5.81 -15.68
N ALA A 105 -2.60 -4.54 -16.06
CA ALA A 105 -1.46 -3.62 -16.09
C ALA A 105 -0.83 -3.40 -14.70
N VAL A 106 -1.66 -3.22 -13.66
CA VAL A 106 -1.19 -3.10 -12.27
C VAL A 106 -0.49 -4.39 -11.83
N SER A 107 -1.06 -5.55 -12.15
CA SER A 107 -0.48 -6.85 -11.80
C SER A 107 0.88 -7.07 -12.47
N ILE A 108 1.00 -6.73 -13.75
CA ILE A 108 2.27 -6.81 -14.50
C ILE A 108 3.30 -5.84 -13.91
N ALA A 109 2.91 -4.61 -13.57
CA ALA A 109 3.81 -3.64 -12.97
C ALA A 109 4.34 -4.14 -11.62
N LEU A 110 3.47 -4.65 -10.74
CA LEU A 110 3.88 -5.23 -9.45
C LEU A 110 4.83 -6.43 -9.62
N GLN A 111 4.61 -7.28 -10.62
CA GLN A 111 5.51 -8.41 -10.92
C GLN A 111 6.88 -7.93 -11.41
N ARG A 112 6.95 -6.92 -12.28
CA ARG A 112 8.21 -6.34 -12.74
C ARG A 112 9.00 -5.73 -11.59
N MET A 113 8.34 -4.96 -10.74
CA MET A 113 8.98 -4.30 -9.59
C MET A 113 9.49 -5.30 -8.55
N ALA A 114 8.80 -6.44 -8.39
CA ALA A 114 9.27 -7.55 -7.57
C ALA A 114 10.58 -8.17 -8.10
N ILE A 115 10.81 -8.14 -9.41
CA ILE A 115 12.04 -8.64 -10.06
C ILE A 115 13.15 -7.60 -10.01
N GLU A 116 12.81 -6.33 -10.27
CA GLU A 116 13.78 -5.23 -10.40
C GLU A 116 14.32 -4.73 -9.05
N CYS A 117 13.80 -5.24 -7.93
CA CYS A 117 14.30 -5.01 -6.57
C CYS A 117 14.73 -3.56 -6.33
N THR A 118 13.78 -2.63 -6.42
CA THR A 118 14.08 -1.22 -6.20
C THR A 118 14.22 -0.95 -4.71
N ASP A 119 15.46 -0.87 -4.21
CA ASP A 119 15.81 -0.56 -2.79
C ASP A 119 15.18 0.75 -2.25
N GLY A 120 14.58 1.58 -3.13
CA GLY A 120 13.93 2.85 -2.78
C GLY A 120 12.41 2.82 -2.56
N LEU A 121 11.70 1.72 -2.85
CA LEU A 121 10.24 1.66 -2.70
C LEU A 121 9.84 0.90 -1.44
N GLN A 122 9.77 1.64 -0.33
CA GLN A 122 9.48 1.05 0.98
C GLN A 122 8.02 1.20 1.41
N THR A 123 7.25 2.04 0.72
CA THR A 123 5.87 2.36 1.13
C THR A 123 4.88 2.22 -0.01
N TRP A 124 3.63 1.87 0.35
CA TRP A 124 2.52 1.79 -0.59
C TRP A 124 2.30 3.11 -1.35
N GLU A 125 2.38 4.27 -0.69
CA GLU A 125 2.15 5.57 -1.34
C GLU A 125 3.16 5.86 -2.46
N GLN A 126 4.44 5.54 -2.24
CA GLN A 126 5.47 5.68 -3.28
C GLN A 126 5.22 4.72 -4.45
N LEU A 127 4.83 3.49 -4.15
CA LEU A 127 4.50 2.48 -5.15
C LEU A 127 3.28 2.89 -5.98
N LYS A 128 2.23 3.37 -5.33
CA LYS A 128 0.96 3.76 -5.96
C LYS A 128 1.15 4.80 -7.06
N VAL A 129 2.07 5.75 -6.89
CA VAL A 129 2.38 6.78 -7.89
C VAL A 129 3.04 6.20 -9.15
N LEU A 130 3.77 5.08 -9.01
CA LEU A 130 4.44 4.41 -10.13
C LEU A 130 3.55 3.39 -10.84
N LEU A 131 2.49 2.92 -10.18
CA LEU A 131 1.55 2.00 -10.78
C LEU A 131 0.73 2.68 -11.89
N PRO A 132 0.25 1.91 -12.89
CA PRO A 132 -0.68 2.41 -13.89
C PRO A 132 -1.90 3.05 -13.22
N GLN A 133 -2.11 4.33 -13.50
CA GLN A 133 -3.24 5.08 -12.95
C GLN A 133 -4.53 4.74 -13.70
N PRO A 134 -5.69 4.66 -13.03
CA PRO A 134 -6.94 4.31 -13.68
C PRO A 134 -7.30 5.28 -14.81
N GLU A 135 -6.95 6.56 -14.71
CA GLU A 135 -7.24 7.59 -15.71
C GLU A 135 -6.53 7.35 -17.06
N ALA A 136 -5.53 6.46 -17.10
CA ALA A 136 -4.86 6.06 -18.35
C ALA A 136 -5.68 5.05 -19.18
N PHE A 137 -6.80 4.54 -18.64
CA PHE A 137 -7.66 3.56 -19.28
C PHE A 137 -8.97 4.20 -19.74
N GLU A 138 -9.61 3.60 -20.75
CA GLU A 138 -10.83 4.11 -21.38
C GLU A 138 -12.09 3.86 -20.52
N TRP A 139 -12.12 4.44 -19.33
CA TRP A 139 -13.32 4.41 -18.49
C TRP A 139 -14.43 5.26 -19.12
N PRO A 140 -15.65 4.73 -19.29
CA PRO A 140 -16.77 5.57 -19.70
C PRO A 140 -17.09 6.58 -18.60
N ALA A 141 -17.80 7.66 -18.96
CA ALA A 141 -18.27 8.63 -17.97
C ALA A 141 -19.09 7.90 -16.90
N ALA A 142 -18.81 8.19 -15.63
CA ALA A 142 -19.71 7.78 -14.56
C ALA A 142 -21.03 8.54 -14.78
N ASP A 143 -22.16 7.84 -14.78
CA ASP A 143 -23.45 8.53 -14.80
C ASP A 143 -23.47 9.46 -13.57
N ALA A 144 -23.51 10.77 -13.82
CA ALA A 144 -23.81 11.73 -12.78
C ALA A 144 -25.20 11.35 -12.27
N ALA A 145 -25.24 10.74 -11.08
CA ALA A 145 -26.48 10.34 -10.43
C ALA A 145 -27.45 11.53 -10.50
N SER A 146 -28.51 11.36 -11.28
CA SER A 146 -29.67 12.26 -11.28
C SER A 146 -30.56 11.95 -10.09
#